data_AF-A0A849DN56-F1
#
_entry.id   AF-A0A849DN56-F1
#
_cell.length_a   1.000
_cell.length_b   1.000
_cell.length_c   1.000
_cell.angle_alpha   90.00
_cell.angle_beta   90.00
_cell.angle_gamma   90.00
#
_symmetry.space_group_name_H-M   'P 1'
#
loop_
_entity.id
_entity.type
_entity.pdbx_description
1 polymer ?
#
loop_
_entity_poly.entity_id
_entity_poly.type
_entity_poly.pdbx_seq_one_letter_code
_entity_poly.pdbx_strand_id
1 'polypeptide(L)'
;FPDLPRLPARPRLDRVVTAAGVDLAWDGKAYSTPSRLADTTLASRASTVQVTVRSGTATGTGTAEDARLVESVSARSFLALGAPAHRLDEAAAALVDRHGAEIVDVTGVLLDALRAQAASKGVPWDAVRAADAAEPGSRPALGLASLVRAAIPAIEAAVGDAAAGKPEGTRPVLLVEAAPLARYEHTELITRLADLTFRRPQAIWLLLPQDPVGGAVLDGVPLRLGHGGQFLRLDEDWLRRPALEGEPA
;
A
#
# COMPACT_ATOMS: atom_id res chain seq x y z
N PHE A 1 10.72 -26.46 -2.08
CA PHE A 1 9.77 -27.34 -2.78
C PHE A 1 10.33 -27.81 -4.13
N PRO A 2 11.26 -28.77 -4.20
CA PRO A 2 11.84 -29.20 -5.49
C PRO A 2 11.19 -30.43 -6.12
N ASP A 3 10.33 -31.18 -5.41
CA ASP A 3 9.96 -32.55 -5.81
C ASP A 3 8.56 -32.71 -6.43
N LEU A 4 7.99 -31.65 -7.00
CA LEU A 4 6.73 -31.80 -7.74
C LEU A 4 7.00 -32.42 -9.13
N PRO A 5 6.28 -33.48 -9.52
CA PRO A 5 6.38 -34.03 -10.86
C PRO A 5 6.01 -32.97 -11.89
N ARG A 6 6.74 -32.95 -13.01
CA ARG A 6 6.46 -32.01 -14.11
C ARG A 6 5.02 -32.18 -14.59
N LEU A 7 4.34 -31.05 -14.82
CA LEU A 7 2.99 -31.05 -15.34
C LEU A 7 2.91 -31.86 -16.65
N PRO A 8 1.87 -32.67 -16.84
CA PRO A 8 1.68 -33.40 -18.09
C PRO A 8 1.50 -32.43 -19.26
N ALA A 9 1.92 -32.83 -20.45
CA ALA A 9 1.63 -32.07 -21.67
C ALA A 9 0.15 -32.23 -22.08
N ARG A 10 -0.33 -31.31 -22.93
CA ARG A 10 -1.64 -31.46 -23.58
C ARG A 10 -1.63 -32.69 -24.50
N PRO A 11 -2.74 -33.45 -24.62
CA PRO A 11 -4.09 -33.18 -24.09
C PRO A 11 -4.36 -33.76 -22.69
N ARG A 12 -3.38 -34.39 -22.02
CA ARG A 12 -3.60 -34.95 -20.68
C ARG A 12 -3.79 -33.86 -19.62
N LEU A 13 -3.13 -32.72 -19.79
CA LEU A 13 -3.31 -31.55 -18.92
C LEU A 13 -4.76 -31.05 -18.91
N ASP A 14 -5.47 -31.14 -20.05
CA ASP A 14 -6.88 -30.73 -20.13
C ASP A 14 -7.74 -31.50 -19.13
N ARG A 15 -7.52 -32.81 -18.99
CA ARG A 15 -8.27 -33.66 -18.08
C ARG A 15 -8.01 -33.33 -16.61
N VAL A 16 -6.77 -32.97 -16.28
CA VAL A 16 -6.39 -32.56 -14.91
C VAL A 16 -7.06 -31.24 -14.56
N VAL A 17 -7.07 -30.28 -15.49
CA VAL A 17 -7.75 -28.99 -15.33
C VAL A 17 -9.26 -29.19 -15.14
N THR A 18 -9.89 -30.03 -15.96
CA THR A 18 -11.32 -30.36 -15.81
C THR A 18 -11.61 -31.07 -14.48
N ALA A 19 -10.79 -32.05 -14.09
CA ALA A 19 -10.99 -32.77 -12.83
C ALA A 19 -10.78 -31.90 -11.58
N ALA A 20 -9.93 -30.87 -11.69
CA ALA A 20 -9.71 -29.90 -10.61
C ALA A 20 -10.88 -28.93 -10.42
N GLY A 21 -11.87 -28.92 -11.31
CA GLY A 21 -13.06 -28.06 -11.20
C GLY A 21 -12.78 -26.57 -11.33
N VAL A 22 -11.62 -26.20 -11.88
CA VAL A 22 -11.22 -24.81 -12.12
C VAL A 22 -11.70 -24.39 -13.52
N ASP A 23 -12.33 -23.22 -13.62
CA ASP A 23 -12.87 -22.68 -14.88
C ASP A 23 -11.76 -22.04 -15.74
N LEU A 24 -10.80 -22.88 -16.15
CA LEU A 24 -9.69 -22.49 -17.01
C LEU A 24 -9.84 -23.13 -18.38
N ALA A 25 -9.81 -22.30 -19.43
CA ALA A 25 -9.85 -22.69 -20.81
C ALA A 25 -8.49 -22.45 -21.48
N TRP A 26 -8.12 -23.30 -22.45
CA TRP A 26 -6.90 -23.08 -23.22
C TRP A 26 -7.10 -21.97 -24.25
N ASP A 27 -6.24 -20.94 -24.23
CA ASP A 27 -6.32 -19.78 -25.13
C ASP A 27 -5.44 -19.85 -26.37
N GLY A 28 -4.76 -20.98 -26.58
CA GLY A 28 -3.78 -21.16 -27.66
C GLY A 28 -2.34 -21.24 -27.14
N LYS A 29 -2.05 -20.61 -26.00
CA LYS A 29 -0.70 -20.54 -25.40
C LYS A 29 -0.65 -21.00 -23.95
N ALA A 30 -1.69 -20.72 -23.16
CA ALA A 30 -1.79 -21.08 -21.75
C ALA A 30 -3.25 -21.40 -21.37
N TYR A 31 -3.45 -21.94 -20.17
CA TYR A 31 -4.78 -22.01 -19.57
C TYR A 31 -5.09 -20.68 -18.91
N SER A 32 -6.16 -20.03 -19.35
CA SER A 32 -6.63 -18.75 -18.84
C SER A 32 -8.12 -18.83 -18.51
N THR A 33 -8.60 -17.94 -17.65
CA THR A 33 -10.04 -17.84 -17.38
C THR A 33 -10.75 -17.27 -18.61
N PRO A 34 -11.81 -17.92 -19.13
CA PRO A 34 -12.53 -17.41 -20.29
C PRO A 34 -13.13 -16.04 -19.97
N SER A 35 -12.79 -15.03 -20.78
CA SER A 35 -13.39 -13.70 -20.69
C SER A 35 -14.85 -13.79 -21.17
N ARG A 36 -15.81 -13.71 -20.25
CA ARG A 36 -17.23 -13.58 -20.61
C ARG A 36 -17.50 -12.15 -21.02
N LEU A 37 -17.67 -11.91 -22.32
CA LEU A 37 -18.45 -10.78 -22.80
C LEU A 37 -19.91 -11.04 -22.39
N ALA A 38 -20.41 -10.24 -21.46
CA ALA A 38 -21.75 -10.40 -20.90
C ALA A 38 -22.81 -9.81 -21.85
N ASP A 39 -23.53 -10.69 -22.55
CA ASP A 39 -24.88 -10.38 -23.04
C ASP A 39 -25.89 -10.60 -21.91
N THR A 40 -26.82 -9.66 -21.79
CA THR A 40 -27.63 -9.39 -20.59
C THR A 40 -28.88 -10.26 -20.52
N THR A 41 -29.26 -10.77 -19.33
CA THR A 41 -30.64 -10.67 -18.76
C THR A 41 -30.74 -11.22 -17.33
N LEU A 42 -30.99 -10.28 -16.40
CA LEU A 42 -31.69 -10.34 -15.09
C LEU A 42 -31.29 -11.31 -13.94
N ALA A 43 -31.12 -10.64 -12.78
CA ALA A 43 -31.33 -11.04 -11.37
C ALA A 43 -30.14 -11.60 -10.54
N SER A 44 -29.47 -10.64 -9.87
CA SER A 44 -28.97 -10.68 -8.49
C SER A 44 -27.92 -11.73 -8.08
N ARG A 45 -26.63 -11.34 -8.07
CA ARG A 45 -25.74 -11.33 -6.88
C ARG A 45 -24.29 -10.94 -7.24
N ALA A 46 -23.71 -10.13 -6.35
CA ALA A 46 -22.31 -9.70 -6.26
C ALA A 46 -21.74 -8.97 -7.49
N SER A 47 -21.89 -7.64 -7.49
CA SER A 47 -21.21 -6.73 -8.41
C SER A 47 -19.69 -6.84 -8.23
N THR A 48 -19.02 -7.62 -9.08
CA THR A 48 -17.61 -7.36 -9.40
C THR A 48 -17.64 -6.37 -10.55
N VAL A 49 -17.59 -5.08 -10.22
CA VAL A 49 -17.37 -4.04 -11.22
C VAL A 49 -15.91 -4.17 -11.66
N GLN A 50 -15.66 -4.91 -12.75
CA GLN A 50 -14.46 -4.62 -13.54
C GLN A 50 -14.71 -3.28 -14.20
N VAL A 51 -14.18 -2.22 -13.58
CA VAL A 51 -14.02 -0.94 -14.28
C VAL A 51 -13.00 -1.21 -15.38
N THR A 52 -13.48 -1.45 -16.59
CA THR A 52 -12.65 -1.27 -17.78
C THR A 52 -12.34 0.23 -17.81
N VAL A 53 -11.18 0.62 -17.29
CA VAL A 53 -10.64 1.95 -17.51
C VAL A 53 -10.55 2.09 -19.02
N ARG A 54 -11.44 2.90 -19.62
CA ARG A 54 -11.23 3.38 -20.97
C ARG A 54 -9.94 4.14 -20.88
N SER A 55 -8.85 3.57 -21.40
CA SER A 55 -7.64 4.29 -21.68
C SER A 55 -8.04 5.46 -22.57
N GLY A 56 -8.21 6.63 -21.96
CA GLY A 56 -8.02 7.87 -22.70
C GLY A 56 -6.68 7.72 -23.38
N THR A 57 -6.64 7.98 -24.68
CA THR A 57 -5.40 8.06 -25.45
C THR A 57 -4.53 9.15 -24.83
N ALA A 58 -3.81 8.81 -23.77
CA ALA A 58 -2.68 9.58 -23.29
C ALA A 58 -1.59 9.32 -24.30
N THR A 59 -1.34 10.32 -25.15
CA THR A 59 -0.15 10.41 -25.99
C THR A 59 1.08 10.63 -25.10
N GLY A 60 1.39 9.66 -24.25
CA GLY A 60 2.46 9.73 -23.27
C GLY A 60 3.05 8.35 -23.01
N THR A 61 4.35 8.33 -22.79
CA THR A 61 5.23 7.16 -22.57
C THR A 61 5.03 6.46 -21.20
N GLY A 62 3.95 6.76 -20.47
CA GLY A 62 3.70 6.28 -19.11
C GLY A 62 3.09 4.87 -19.04
N THR A 63 3.33 4.15 -17.95
CA THR A 63 2.71 2.82 -17.72
C THR A 63 1.40 2.85 -16.96
N ALA A 64 0.79 1.67 -16.79
CA ALA A 64 -0.45 1.52 -16.04
C ALA A 64 -0.31 2.03 -14.59
N GLU A 65 0.86 1.81 -13.96
CA GLU A 65 1.20 2.33 -12.64
C GLU A 65 1.20 3.86 -12.63
N ASP A 66 1.84 4.51 -13.62
CA ASP A 66 1.87 5.97 -13.74
C ASP A 66 0.45 6.53 -13.89
N ALA A 67 -0.38 5.90 -14.73
CA ALA A 67 -1.77 6.30 -14.90
C ALA A 67 -2.56 6.18 -13.59
N ARG A 68 -2.34 5.12 -12.81
CA ARG A 68 -3.00 4.90 -11.51
C ARG A 68 -2.54 5.89 -10.45
N LEU A 69 -1.26 6.26 -10.43
CA LEU A 69 -0.71 7.27 -9.53
C LEU A 69 -1.27 8.66 -9.88
N VAL A 70 -1.29 9.04 -11.16
CA VAL A 70 -1.89 10.30 -11.62
C VAL A 70 -3.38 10.37 -11.30
N GLU A 71 -4.12 9.29 -11.56
CA GLU A 71 -5.53 9.19 -11.18
C GLU A 71 -5.70 9.37 -9.67
N SER A 72 -4.85 8.73 -8.85
CA SER A 72 -4.89 8.85 -7.40
C SER A 72 -4.69 10.29 -6.93
N VAL A 73 -3.71 11.01 -7.48
CA VAL A 73 -3.47 12.43 -7.18
C VAL A 73 -4.72 13.26 -7.47
N SER A 74 -5.28 13.11 -8.66
CA SER A 74 -6.48 13.87 -9.08
C SER A 74 -7.72 13.55 -8.23
N ALA A 75 -7.90 12.28 -7.86
CA ALA A 75 -9.01 11.81 -7.05
C ALA A 75 -8.79 12.03 -5.54
N ARG A 76 -7.58 12.47 -5.13
CA ARG A 76 -7.15 12.58 -3.72
C ARG A 76 -7.42 11.29 -2.95
N SER A 77 -7.12 10.16 -3.59
CA SER A 77 -7.41 8.84 -3.05
C SER A 77 -6.30 8.35 -2.12
N PHE A 78 -6.61 7.33 -1.34
CA PHE A 78 -5.60 6.55 -0.64
C PHE A 78 -5.10 5.39 -1.52
N LEU A 79 -3.78 5.15 -1.55
CA LEU A 79 -3.17 3.96 -2.15
C LEU A 79 -2.13 3.34 -1.21
N ALA A 80 -2.24 2.03 -1.00
CA ALA A 80 -1.15 1.20 -0.52
C ALA A 80 -0.28 0.78 -1.72
N LEU A 81 0.99 1.17 -1.70
CA LEU A 81 1.97 0.92 -2.74
C LEU A 81 2.92 -0.19 -2.28
N GLY A 82 2.88 -1.34 -2.94
CA GLY A 82 3.79 -2.44 -2.67
C GLY A 82 5.02 -2.38 -3.58
N ALA A 83 6.23 -2.37 -2.99
CA ALA A 83 7.49 -2.44 -3.73
C ALA A 83 8.42 -3.52 -3.14
N PRO A 84 9.38 -4.07 -3.91
CA PRO A 84 10.37 -5.00 -3.37
C PRO A 84 11.06 -4.43 -2.14
N ALA A 85 11.15 -5.19 -1.05
CA ALA A 85 11.65 -4.70 0.25
C ALA A 85 13.06 -4.06 0.17
N HIS A 86 13.92 -4.59 -0.69
CA HIS A 86 15.29 -4.09 -0.89
C HIS A 86 15.37 -2.81 -1.75
N ARG A 87 14.25 -2.33 -2.30
CA ARG A 87 14.15 -1.13 -3.15
C ARG A 87 13.10 -0.13 -2.62
N LEU A 88 12.72 -0.21 -1.35
CA LEU A 88 11.75 0.73 -0.77
C LEU A 88 12.25 2.17 -0.83
N ASP A 89 13.53 2.40 -0.53
CA ASP A 89 14.13 3.74 -0.62
C ASP A 89 14.12 4.26 -2.06
N GLU A 90 14.41 3.40 -3.04
CA GLU A 90 14.36 3.75 -4.45
C GLU A 90 12.93 4.05 -4.91
N ALA A 91 11.94 3.28 -4.43
CA ALA A 91 10.54 3.52 -4.70
C ALA A 91 10.07 4.86 -4.11
N ALA A 92 10.46 5.15 -2.86
CA ALA A 92 10.16 6.43 -2.23
C ALA A 92 10.76 7.60 -3.01
N ALA A 93 12.04 7.51 -3.38
CA ALA A 93 12.72 8.52 -4.20
C ALA A 93 12.01 8.73 -5.55
N ALA A 94 11.66 7.65 -6.25
CA ALA A 94 10.94 7.73 -7.52
C ALA A 94 9.56 8.39 -7.38
N LEU A 95 8.83 8.13 -6.29
CA LEU A 95 7.53 8.76 -6.03
C LEU A 95 7.68 10.26 -5.72
N VAL A 96 8.73 10.65 -5.01
CA VAL A 96 9.08 12.06 -4.77
C VAL A 96 9.44 12.74 -6.09
N ASP A 97 10.36 12.17 -6.85
CA ASP A 97 10.89 12.78 -8.07
C ASP A 97 9.83 12.91 -9.17
N ARG A 98 8.99 11.89 -9.35
CA ARG A 98 8.01 11.84 -10.46
C ARG A 98 6.68 12.49 -10.14
N HIS A 99 6.27 12.50 -8.87
CA HIS A 99 4.95 12.99 -8.44
C HIS A 99 5.02 14.11 -7.40
N GLY A 100 6.21 14.57 -7.04
CA GLY A 100 6.42 15.62 -6.04
C GLY A 100 5.99 15.22 -4.64
N ALA A 101 5.89 13.91 -4.34
CA ALA A 101 5.32 13.42 -3.09
C ALA A 101 6.05 13.99 -1.86
N GLU A 102 5.28 14.31 -0.81
CA GLU A 102 5.84 14.75 0.46
C GLU A 102 5.95 13.59 1.43
N ILE A 103 7.17 13.26 1.83
CA ILE A 103 7.44 12.14 2.74
C ILE A 103 7.03 12.50 4.17
N VAL A 104 6.30 11.58 4.80
CA VAL A 104 6.11 11.51 6.24
C VAL A 104 6.72 10.19 6.72
N ASP A 105 7.87 10.27 7.39
CA ASP A 105 8.48 9.15 8.09
C ASP A 105 7.73 8.89 9.40
N VAL A 106 6.88 7.86 9.37
CA VAL A 106 6.00 7.52 10.50
C VAL A 106 6.82 7.07 11.72
N THR A 107 7.91 6.34 11.51
CA THR A 107 8.80 5.90 12.60
C THR A 107 9.51 7.08 13.21
N GLY A 108 10.05 8.00 12.39
CA GLY A 108 10.69 9.22 12.85
C GLY A 108 9.76 10.06 13.72
N VAL A 109 8.55 10.35 13.24
CA VAL A 109 7.55 11.14 13.98
C VAL A 109 7.17 10.45 15.30
N LEU A 110 6.99 9.12 15.29
CA LEU A 110 6.69 8.35 16.49
C LEU A 110 7.83 8.46 17.52
N LEU A 111 9.07 8.25 17.09
CA LEU A 111 10.23 8.29 17.98
C LEU A 111 10.45 9.68 18.60
N ASP A 112 10.27 10.73 17.83
CA ASP A 112 10.36 12.12 18.32
C ASP A 112 9.30 12.40 19.38
N ALA A 113 8.05 12.01 19.10
CA ALA A 113 6.95 12.14 20.05
C ALA A 113 7.19 11.32 21.33
N LEU A 114 7.65 10.07 21.21
CA LEU A 114 7.99 9.23 22.36
C LEU A 114 9.10 9.83 23.21
N ARG A 115 10.17 10.35 22.59
CA ARG A 115 11.28 11.02 23.29
C ARG A 115 10.79 12.25 24.06
N ALA A 116 10.00 13.11 23.42
CA ALA A 116 9.44 14.30 24.06
C ALA A 116 8.53 13.94 25.24
N GLN A 117 7.69 12.92 25.09
CA GLN A 117 6.80 12.46 26.15
C GLN A 117 7.53 11.79 27.31
N ALA A 118 8.55 10.97 27.02
CA ALA A 118 9.38 10.37 28.05
C ALA A 118 10.11 11.46 28.87
N ALA A 119 10.70 12.44 28.20
CA ALA A 119 11.39 13.57 28.83
C ALA A 119 10.44 14.38 29.74
N SER A 120 9.25 14.74 29.25
CA SER A 120 8.27 15.51 30.05
C SER A 120 7.75 14.76 31.28
N LYS A 121 7.77 13.42 31.25
CA LYS A 121 7.37 12.55 32.38
C LYS A 121 8.54 12.12 33.26
N GLY A 122 9.77 12.57 32.98
CA GLY A 122 10.97 12.17 33.71
C GLY A 122 11.33 10.68 33.54
N VAL A 123 10.87 10.04 32.47
CA VAL A 123 11.18 8.64 32.16
C VAL A 123 12.49 8.58 31.36
N PRO A 124 13.54 7.88 31.84
CA PRO A 124 14.77 7.71 31.08
C PRO A 124 14.54 6.99 29.76
N TRP A 125 15.21 7.42 28.68
CA TRP A 125 15.04 6.80 27.36
C TRP A 125 15.38 5.30 27.36
N ASP A 126 16.39 4.89 28.13
CA ASP A 126 16.73 3.47 28.28
C ASP A 126 15.60 2.64 28.91
N ALA A 127 14.76 3.25 29.76
CA ALA A 127 13.59 2.56 30.30
C ALA A 127 12.50 2.36 29.24
N VAL A 128 12.33 3.31 28.32
CA VAL A 128 11.43 3.18 27.16
C VAL A 128 11.93 2.08 26.22
N ARG A 129 13.24 2.07 25.93
CA ARG A 129 13.87 1.04 25.11
C ARG A 129 13.77 -0.35 25.75
N ALA A 130 13.98 -0.45 27.07
CA ALA A 130 13.81 -1.69 27.80
C ALA A 130 12.35 -2.16 27.83
N ALA A 131 11.40 -1.23 27.87
CA ALA A 131 9.97 -1.54 27.81
C ALA A 131 9.55 -2.12 26.45
N ASP A 132 10.20 -1.74 25.34
CA ASP A 132 9.93 -2.30 24.01
C ASP A 132 10.39 -3.76 23.87
N ALA A 133 11.38 -4.17 24.65
CA ALA A 133 11.86 -5.55 24.71
C ALA A 133 11.24 -6.34 25.88
N ALA A 134 10.33 -5.75 26.65
CA ALA A 134 9.73 -6.40 27.80
C ALA A 134 8.66 -7.42 27.39
N GLU A 135 8.41 -8.40 28.27
CA GLU A 135 7.37 -9.41 28.07
C GLU A 135 6.01 -8.74 27.78
N PRO A 136 5.27 -9.18 26.75
CA PRO A 136 3.93 -8.68 26.46
C PRO A 136 3.01 -8.73 27.69
N GLY A 137 2.27 -7.65 27.93
CA GLY A 137 1.38 -7.53 29.10
C GLY A 137 2.07 -7.20 30.43
N SER A 138 3.40 -7.17 30.47
CA SER A 138 4.14 -6.69 31.65
C SER A 138 3.91 -5.19 31.88
N ARG A 139 4.14 -4.72 33.11
CA ARG A 139 3.98 -3.29 33.47
C ARG A 139 4.83 -2.36 32.56
N PRO A 140 6.10 -2.65 32.24
CA PRO A 140 6.86 -1.85 31.28
C PRO A 140 6.20 -1.81 29.90
N ALA A 141 5.79 -2.96 29.34
CA ALA A 141 5.15 -3.04 28.03
C ALA A 141 3.84 -2.22 27.97
N LEU A 142 2.99 -2.31 29.01
CA LEU A 142 1.77 -1.51 29.13
C LEU A 142 2.07 0.01 29.24
N GLY A 143 3.17 0.35 29.91
CA GLY A 143 3.69 1.72 29.99
C GLY A 143 4.08 2.27 28.62
N LEU A 144 4.84 1.49 27.84
CA LEU A 144 5.20 1.85 26.46
C LEU A 144 3.95 1.97 25.57
N ALA A 145 3.02 1.02 25.63
CA ALA A 145 1.77 1.09 24.87
C ALA A 145 0.98 2.38 25.18
N SER A 146 1.03 2.85 26.43
CA SER A 146 0.41 4.12 26.82
C SER A 146 1.13 5.35 26.28
N LEU A 147 2.46 5.30 26.15
CA LEU A 147 3.24 6.35 25.48
C LEU A 147 2.96 6.36 23.97
N VAL A 148 3.00 5.20 23.30
CA VAL A 148 2.71 5.10 21.87
C VAL A 148 1.32 5.63 21.54
N ARG A 149 0.29 5.23 22.31
CA ARG A 149 -1.08 5.74 22.15
C ARG A 149 -1.14 7.27 22.24
N ALA A 150 -0.37 7.86 23.16
CA ALA A 150 -0.30 9.30 23.33
C ALA A 150 0.50 10.00 22.21
N ALA A 151 1.34 9.27 21.48
CA ALA A 151 2.13 9.77 20.35
C ALA A 151 1.37 9.74 19.01
N ILE A 152 0.32 8.90 18.87
CA ILE A 152 -0.48 8.81 17.64
C ILE A 152 -0.99 10.16 17.11
N PRO A 153 -1.49 11.10 17.94
CA PRO A 153 -1.91 12.41 17.45
C PRO A 153 -0.80 13.22 16.76
N ALA A 154 0.47 13.01 17.10
CA ALA A 154 1.58 13.66 16.41
C ALA A 154 1.77 13.12 14.98
N ILE A 155 1.53 11.83 14.77
CA ILE A 155 1.53 11.22 13.43
C ILE A 155 0.36 11.78 12.61
N GLU A 156 -0.85 11.83 13.19
CA GLU A 156 -2.02 12.42 12.52
C GLU A 156 -1.78 13.89 12.15
N ALA A 157 -1.16 14.67 13.04
CA ALA A 157 -0.79 16.06 12.77
C ALA A 157 0.24 16.18 11.64
N ALA A 158 1.31 15.37 11.66
CA ALA A 158 2.33 15.39 10.61
C ALA A 158 1.74 15.06 9.22
N VAL A 159 0.82 14.09 9.15
CA VAL A 159 0.09 13.78 7.91
C VAL A 159 -0.82 14.93 7.49
N GLY A 160 -1.52 15.55 8.45
CA GLY A 160 -2.38 16.71 8.19
C GLY A 160 -1.62 17.93 7.67
N ASP A 161 -0.49 18.24 8.29
CA ASP A 161 0.38 19.36 7.92
C ASP A 161 0.97 19.17 6.52
N ALA A 162 1.44 17.95 6.21
CA ALA A 162 1.90 17.61 4.87
C ALA A 162 0.78 17.78 3.82
N ALA A 163 -0.42 17.31 4.12
CA ALA A 163 -1.57 17.45 3.23
C ALA A 163 -2.01 18.93 3.04
N ALA A 164 -1.78 19.80 4.02
CA ALA A 164 -2.18 21.20 3.99
C ALA A 164 -1.17 22.14 3.29
N GLY A 165 0.08 21.69 3.08
CA GLY A 165 1.17 22.55 2.60
C GLY A 165 1.07 23.05 1.15
N LYS A 166 0.09 22.59 0.37
CA LYS A 166 -0.12 22.94 -1.05
C LYS A 166 -1.61 23.01 -1.41
N PRO A 167 -1.98 23.64 -2.55
CA PRO A 167 -3.33 23.56 -3.08
C PRO A 167 -3.82 22.12 -3.20
N GLU A 168 -5.11 21.88 -2.96
CA GLU A 168 -5.67 20.53 -2.94
C GLU A 168 -5.44 19.77 -4.25
N GLY A 169 -5.08 18.48 -4.16
CA GLY A 169 -4.88 17.59 -5.30
C GLY A 169 -3.63 17.87 -6.14
N THR A 170 -2.60 18.51 -5.58
CA THR A 170 -1.37 18.86 -6.31
C THR A 170 -0.13 18.13 -5.81
N ARG A 171 -0.15 17.60 -4.58
CA ARG A 171 1.02 16.97 -3.98
C ARG A 171 0.61 15.81 -3.07
N PRO A 172 0.80 14.54 -3.47
CA PRO A 172 0.48 13.40 -2.61
C PRO A 172 1.36 13.40 -1.34
N VAL A 173 0.80 12.91 -0.24
CA VAL A 173 1.55 12.61 1.00
C VAL A 173 1.98 11.14 0.93
N LEU A 174 3.27 10.87 1.12
CA LEU A 174 3.85 9.53 1.10
C LEU A 174 4.25 9.11 2.52
N LEU A 175 3.53 8.16 3.08
CA LEU A 175 3.84 7.53 4.36
C LEU A 175 4.88 6.43 4.14
N VAL A 176 6.03 6.57 4.80
CA VAL A 176 7.10 5.55 4.82
C VAL A 176 7.33 5.07 6.25
N GLU A 177 8.03 3.94 6.40
CA GLU A 177 8.41 3.39 7.71
C GLU A 177 7.22 3.24 8.68
N ALA A 178 6.06 2.80 8.18
CA ALA A 178 4.83 2.71 8.96
C ALA A 178 4.71 1.43 9.82
N ALA A 179 5.70 0.53 9.77
CA ALA A 179 5.68 -0.75 10.49
C ALA A 179 5.36 -0.63 12.00
N PRO A 180 5.80 0.41 12.73
CA PRO A 180 5.44 0.56 14.14
C PRO A 180 3.93 0.66 14.39
N LEU A 181 3.14 1.14 13.43
CA LEU A 181 1.67 1.16 13.57
C LEU A 181 1.10 -0.26 13.64
N ALA A 182 1.70 -1.24 12.96
CA ALA A 182 1.30 -2.63 13.10
C ALA A 182 1.84 -3.24 14.40
N ARG A 183 3.13 -3.03 14.70
CA ARG A 183 3.78 -3.52 15.92
C ARG A 183 3.07 -3.11 17.20
N TYR A 184 2.55 -1.89 17.26
CA TYR A 184 1.86 -1.35 18.44
C TYR A 184 0.33 -1.30 18.30
N GLU A 185 -0.24 -2.10 17.39
CA GLU A 185 -1.70 -2.27 17.25
C GLU A 185 -2.47 -0.97 16.93
N HIS A 186 -1.88 -0.11 16.11
CA HIS A 186 -2.39 1.19 15.67
C HIS A 186 -2.71 1.29 14.16
N THR A 187 -3.03 0.16 13.51
CA THR A 187 -3.38 0.10 12.07
C THR A 187 -4.74 0.73 11.73
N GLU A 188 -5.56 1.06 12.73
CA GLU A 188 -6.80 1.81 12.58
C GLU A 188 -6.58 3.21 11.98
N LEU A 189 -5.41 3.81 12.21
CA LEU A 189 -5.02 5.06 11.56
C LEU A 189 -5.02 4.89 10.05
N ILE A 190 -4.37 3.84 9.53
CA ILE A 190 -4.35 3.53 8.10
C ILE A 190 -5.75 3.22 7.58
N THR A 191 -6.56 2.48 8.35
CA THR A 191 -7.95 2.18 7.98
C THR A 191 -8.77 3.45 7.82
N ARG A 192 -8.61 4.44 8.72
CA ARG A 192 -9.29 5.74 8.64
C ARG A 192 -8.83 6.54 7.42
N LEU A 193 -7.52 6.56 7.14
CA LEU A 193 -6.97 7.24 5.96
C LEU A 193 -7.43 6.59 4.65
N ALA A 194 -7.66 5.27 4.65
CA ALA A 194 -8.16 4.52 3.50
C ALA A 194 -9.67 4.67 3.27
N ASP A 195 -10.43 5.08 4.28
CA ASP A 195 -11.88 5.28 4.18
C ASP A 195 -12.24 6.25 3.03
N LEU A 196 -13.29 5.94 2.28
CA LEU A 196 -13.74 6.76 1.14
C LEU A 196 -14.47 8.03 1.59
N THR A 197 -15.05 8.01 2.79
CA THR A 197 -15.74 9.16 3.40
C THR A 197 -14.77 10.12 4.07
N PHE A 198 -13.53 9.68 4.33
CA PHE A 198 -12.49 10.54 4.88
C PHE A 198 -12.07 11.60 3.85
N ARG A 199 -12.27 12.87 4.20
CA ARG A 199 -11.87 14.00 3.35
C ARG A 199 -10.35 14.10 3.34
N ARG A 200 -9.75 13.96 2.17
CA ARG A 200 -8.32 14.12 1.96
C ARG A 200 -8.05 15.35 1.08
N PRO A 201 -7.32 16.37 1.56
CA PRO A 201 -6.89 17.51 0.73
C PRO A 201 -5.94 17.09 -0.39
N GLN A 202 -5.13 16.04 -0.15
CA GLN A 202 -4.18 15.45 -1.09
C GLN A 202 -4.39 13.94 -1.18
N ALA A 203 -3.89 13.29 -2.22
CA ALA A 203 -3.76 11.84 -2.18
C ALA A 203 -2.83 11.42 -1.03
N ILE A 204 -3.09 10.25 -0.45
CA ILE A 204 -2.27 9.69 0.63
C ILE A 204 -1.79 8.32 0.17
N TRP A 205 -0.48 8.16 0.06
CA TRP A 205 0.16 6.93 -0.34
C TRP A 205 0.85 6.31 0.86
N LEU A 206 0.75 5.00 1.00
CA LEU A 206 1.45 4.22 2.03
C LEU A 206 2.39 3.26 1.32
N LEU A 207 3.69 3.42 1.51
CA LEU A 207 4.70 2.53 0.93
C LEU A 207 4.93 1.32 1.83
N LEU A 208 4.88 0.13 1.24
CA LEU A 208 4.95 -1.17 1.93
C LEU A 208 5.95 -2.10 1.23
N PRO A 209 6.70 -2.93 1.98
CA PRO A 209 7.35 -4.10 1.38
C PRO A 209 6.27 -5.00 0.76
N GLN A 210 6.46 -5.37 -0.50
CA GLN A 210 5.55 -6.22 -1.22
C GLN A 210 5.50 -7.62 -0.61
N ASP A 211 4.29 -8.08 -0.29
CA ASP A 211 4.07 -9.47 0.10
C ASP A 211 4.03 -10.42 -1.12
N PRO A 212 4.73 -11.58 -1.07
CA PRO A 212 4.74 -12.56 -2.16
C PRO A 212 3.38 -13.22 -2.43
N VAL A 213 2.56 -13.41 -1.39
CA VAL A 213 1.21 -14.00 -1.43
C VAL A 213 0.20 -12.97 -1.95
N GLY A 214 0.53 -11.67 -1.81
CA GLY A 214 -0.14 -10.55 -2.44
C GLY A 214 -1.02 -9.73 -1.48
N GLY A 215 -1.26 -8.48 -1.84
CA GLY A 215 -2.07 -7.54 -1.07
C GLY A 215 -1.25 -6.57 -0.20
N ALA A 216 -1.98 -5.71 0.51
CA ALA A 216 -1.40 -4.70 1.39
C ALA A 216 -1.21 -5.28 2.80
N VAL A 217 0.04 -5.59 3.16
CA VAL A 217 0.42 -6.13 4.47
C VAL A 217 1.43 -5.18 5.10
N LEU A 218 1.23 -4.85 6.38
CA LEU A 218 2.11 -4.01 7.17
C LEU A 218 2.62 -4.81 8.36
N ASP A 219 3.92 -5.13 8.37
CA ASP A 219 4.57 -5.94 9.41
C ASP A 219 3.82 -7.25 9.72
N GLY A 220 3.42 -7.97 8.68
CA GLY A 220 2.64 -9.22 8.80
C GLY A 220 1.14 -9.05 9.08
N VAL A 221 0.66 -7.82 9.31
CA VAL A 221 -0.75 -7.51 9.55
C VAL A 221 -1.42 -7.08 8.23
N PRO A 222 -2.44 -7.82 7.73
CA PRO A 222 -3.20 -7.40 6.56
C PRO A 222 -3.96 -6.09 6.80
N LEU A 223 -3.80 -5.13 5.89
CA LEU A 223 -4.48 -3.84 5.98
C LEU A 223 -5.93 -3.93 5.50
N ARG A 224 -6.84 -3.29 6.25
CA ARG A 224 -8.25 -3.15 5.88
C ARG A 224 -8.42 -1.93 4.98
N LEU A 225 -8.35 -2.17 3.68
CA LEU A 225 -8.60 -1.13 2.68
C LEU A 225 -10.11 -1.01 2.40
N GLY A 226 -10.57 0.20 2.06
CA GLY A 226 -11.97 0.49 1.75
C GLY A 226 -12.47 -0.18 0.48
N HIS A 227 -11.59 -0.46 -0.50
CA HIS A 227 -11.90 -1.28 -1.67
C HIS A 227 -10.64 -1.88 -2.33
N GLY A 228 -10.82 -2.92 -3.14
CA GLY A 228 -9.71 -3.67 -3.78
C GLY A 228 -8.85 -2.86 -4.77
N GLY A 229 -9.29 -1.67 -5.16
CA GLY A 229 -8.52 -0.77 -6.02
C GLY A 229 -7.49 0.09 -5.27
N GLN A 230 -7.42 0.01 -3.93
CA GLN A 230 -6.50 0.81 -3.13
C GLN A 230 -5.13 0.16 -2.91
N PHE A 231 -4.86 -0.97 -3.57
CA PHE A 231 -3.53 -1.57 -3.58
C PHE A 231 -2.95 -1.52 -5.00
N LEU A 232 -1.75 -0.98 -5.13
CA LEU A 232 -1.00 -0.92 -6.38
C LEU A 232 0.39 -1.50 -6.14
N ARG A 233 0.83 -2.38 -7.03
CA ARG A 233 2.18 -2.92 -7.02
C ARG A 233 3.06 -2.08 -7.93
N LEU A 234 4.19 -1.61 -7.41
CA LEU A 234 5.24 -0.97 -8.19
C LEU A 234 6.24 -2.06 -8.57
N ASP A 235 6.24 -2.43 -9.85
CA ASP A 235 7.11 -3.49 -10.34
C ASP A 235 8.55 -3.01 -10.58
N GLU A 236 9.44 -3.97 -10.82
CA GLU A 236 10.87 -3.70 -11.08
C GLU A 236 11.08 -2.79 -12.30
N ASP A 237 10.22 -2.89 -13.31
CA ASP A 237 10.34 -2.12 -14.54
C ASP A 237 9.95 -0.64 -14.31
N TRP A 238 8.91 -0.39 -13.52
CA TRP A 238 8.54 0.96 -13.08
C TRP A 238 9.65 1.60 -12.25
N LEU A 239 10.28 0.84 -11.34
CA LEU A 239 11.38 1.32 -10.51
C LEU A 239 12.66 1.60 -11.29
N ARG A 240 12.93 0.84 -12.36
CA ARG A 240 14.13 1.03 -13.20
C ARG A 240 14.05 2.22 -14.14
N ARG A 241 12.85 2.74 -14.43
CA ARG A 241 12.73 3.88 -15.34
C ARG A 241 13.35 5.14 -14.72
N PRO A 242 14.07 5.96 -15.50
CA PRO A 242 14.42 7.29 -15.06
C PRO A 242 13.13 8.11 -14.85
N ALA A 243 13.20 9.14 -14.01
CA ALA A 243 12.15 10.15 -13.98
C ALA A 243 11.97 10.70 -15.41
N LEU A 244 10.72 10.95 -15.81
CA LEU A 244 10.46 11.58 -17.10
C LEU A 244 11.16 12.94 -17.09
N GLU A 245 12.26 13.05 -17.85
CA GLU A 245 12.91 14.33 -18.10
C GLU A 245 11.86 15.25 -18.71
N GLY A 246 11.55 16.34 -18.01
CA GLY A 246 10.68 17.38 -18.53
C GLY A 246 11.28 17.89 -19.83
N GLU A 247 10.51 17.77 -20.91
CA GLU A 247 10.86 18.34 -22.21
C GLU A 247 11.11 19.85 -22.01
N PRO A 248 12.31 20.38 -22.32
CA PRO A 248 12.55 21.81 -22.23
C PRO A 248 11.69 22.52 -23.28
N ALA A 249 10.97 23.54 -22.84
CA ALA A 249 10.12 24.41 -23.65
C ALA A 249 10.88 25.16 -24.76
#